data_AF-A0A7V8VAK6-F1
#
_entry.id   AF-A0A7V8VAK6-F1
#
_cell.length_a   1.000
_cell.length_b   1.000
_cell.length_c   1.000
_cell.angle_alpha   90.00
_cell.angle_beta   90.00
_cell.angle_gamma   90.00
#
_symmetry.space_group_name_H-M   'P 1'
#
loop_
_entity.id
_entity.type
_entity.pdbx_description
1 polymer ?
#
loop_
_entity_poly.entity_id
_entity_poly.type
_entity_poly.pdbx_seq_one_letter_code
_entity_poly.pdbx_strand_id
1 'polypeptide(L)'
;MTNKFISLSILIGMLVISVGLIKAGIVPFVFLGNLDSKNLVCTITFPDGTPVGETDKWTRRITEAFEKLDDKYSQQGTPLASTYCRVVSSQVALGPGSGSALSGASHKGSVEVELVSSKERPLSSAEILAIWREEVGKIPGVDSISFDTMFSGPSGVPIQLNSWPVVPIPIN
;
A
#
# COMPACT_ATOMS: atom_id res chain seq x y z
N MET A 1 -31.40 48.02 -15.04
CA MET A 1 -30.19 47.54 -15.73
C MET A 1 -29.11 47.37 -14.69
N THR A 2 -28.78 46.13 -14.36
CA THR A 2 -27.74 45.79 -13.38
C THR A 2 -26.43 46.42 -13.81
N ASN A 3 -25.80 47.19 -12.92
CA ASN A 3 -24.58 47.93 -13.21
C ASN A 3 -23.43 46.97 -13.52
N LYS A 4 -23.16 46.76 -14.82
CA LYS A 4 -22.10 45.87 -15.34
C LYS A 4 -20.73 46.17 -14.72
N PHE A 5 -20.46 47.44 -14.41
CA PHE A 5 -19.22 47.87 -13.77
C PHE A 5 -19.08 47.38 -12.33
N ILE A 6 -20.18 47.26 -11.57
CA ILE A 6 -20.15 46.75 -10.20
C ILE A 6 -19.82 45.26 -10.19
N SER A 7 -20.43 44.48 -11.09
CA SER A 7 -20.12 43.06 -11.23
C SER A 7 -18.67 42.83 -11.66
N LEU A 8 -18.12 43.67 -12.54
CA LEU A 8 -16.74 43.58 -12.99
C LEU A 8 -15.75 43.86 -11.85
N SER A 9 -15.99 44.91 -11.05
CA SER A 9 -15.14 45.23 -9.89
C SER A 9 -15.16 44.14 -8.81
N ILE A 10 -16.31 43.51 -8.58
CA ILE A 10 -16.43 42.38 -7.65
C ILE A 10 -15.61 41.17 -8.14
N LEU A 11 -15.70 40.85 -9.43
CA LEU A 11 -14.94 39.74 -10.03
C LEU A 11 -13.43 39.96 -9.90
N ILE A 12 -12.95 41.15 -10.24
CA ILE A 12 -11.53 41.51 -10.10
C ILE A 12 -11.09 41.46 -8.62
N GLY A 13 -11.90 42.00 -7.71
CA GLY A 13 -11.59 41.97 -6.28
C GLY A 13 -11.44 40.55 -5.76
N MET A 14 -12.35 39.66 -6.14
CA MET A 14 -12.32 38.25 -5.73
C MET A 14 -11.10 37.51 -6.30
N LEU A 15 -10.69 37.83 -7.53
CA LEU A 15 -9.47 37.31 -8.16
C LEU A 15 -8.21 37.77 -7.42
N VAL A 16 -8.12 39.06 -7.10
CA VAL A 16 -6.96 39.62 -6.36
C VAL A 16 -6.87 39.01 -4.96
N ILE A 17 -7.99 38.83 -4.27
CA ILE A 17 -8.05 38.17 -2.96
C ILE A 17 -7.57 36.71 -3.09
N SER A 18 -8.07 35.96 -4.07
CA SER A 18 -7.67 34.56 -4.29
C SER A 18 -6.17 34.42 -4.55
N VAL A 19 -5.61 35.23 -5.45
CA VAL A 19 -4.16 35.23 -5.74
C VAL A 19 -3.35 35.72 -4.53
N GLY A 20 -3.88 36.69 -3.80
CA GLY A 20 -3.28 37.21 -2.56
C GLY A 20 -3.17 36.14 -1.48
N LEU A 21 -4.20 35.33 -1.25
CA LEU A 21 -4.17 34.22 -0.29
C LEU A 21 -3.11 33.17 -0.63
N ILE A 22 -2.95 32.87 -1.93
CA ILE A 22 -1.94 31.93 -2.41
C ILE A 22 -0.53 32.48 -2.16
N LYS A 23 -0.28 33.75 -2.54
CA LYS A 23 1.03 34.38 -2.32
C LYS A 23 1.34 34.67 -0.85
N ALA A 24 0.32 34.92 -0.03
CA ALA A 24 0.47 35.15 1.40
C ALA A 24 0.81 33.86 2.18
N GLY A 25 0.76 32.69 1.54
CA GLY A 25 1.04 31.41 2.21
C GLY A 25 -0.01 31.01 3.24
N ILE A 26 -1.17 31.67 3.27
CA ILE A 26 -2.30 31.35 4.16
C ILE A 26 -2.93 30.01 3.78
N VAL A 27 -2.83 29.62 2.51
CA VAL A 27 -3.21 28.27 2.06
C VAL A 27 -1.95 27.41 2.08
N PRO A 28 -1.69 26.64 3.15
CA PRO A 28 -0.61 25.67 3.12
C PRO A 28 -0.92 24.66 2.02
N PHE A 29 -0.04 24.55 1.04
CA PHE A 29 -0.08 23.46 0.08
C PHE A 29 0.34 22.19 0.84
N VAL A 30 -0.63 21.50 1.44
CA VAL A 30 -0.38 20.21 2.07
C VAL A 30 -0.25 19.19 0.94
N PHE A 31 0.96 19.07 0.40
CA PHE A 31 1.34 17.83 -0.27
C PHE A 31 1.03 16.74 0.75
N LEU A 32 0.14 15.80 0.42
CA LEU A 32 -0.21 14.68 1.28
C LEU A 32 1.10 14.13 1.85
N GLY A 33 1.39 14.41 3.12
CA GLY A 33 2.66 14.05 3.72
C GLY A 33 2.85 12.57 3.51
N ASN A 34 4.08 12.14 3.14
CA ASN A 34 4.41 10.75 2.82
C ASN A 34 3.55 9.80 3.67
N LEU A 35 2.53 9.21 3.05
CA LEU A 35 1.52 8.44 3.76
C LEU A 35 2.20 7.16 4.20
N ASP A 36 2.69 7.23 5.43
CA ASP A 36 3.59 6.22 5.95
C ASP A 36 2.77 4.96 6.26
N SER A 37 2.95 3.93 5.43
CA SER A 37 2.17 2.70 5.52
C SER A 37 2.67 1.85 6.68
N LYS A 38 1.76 1.14 7.34
CA LYS A 38 2.11 0.22 8.44
C LYS A 38 2.45 -1.18 7.94
N ASN A 39 1.95 -1.58 6.77
CA ASN A 39 2.13 -2.94 6.26
C ASN A 39 3.04 -2.93 5.03
N LEU A 40 4.09 -3.72 5.07
CA LEU A 40 4.95 -4.04 3.93
C LEU A 40 4.62 -5.45 3.44
N VAL A 41 4.58 -5.63 2.12
CA VAL A 41 4.32 -6.94 1.51
C VAL A 41 5.40 -7.20 0.46
N CYS A 42 6.07 -8.34 0.58
CA CYS A 42 6.96 -8.86 -0.44
C CYS A 42 6.36 -10.13 -1.03
N THR A 43 6.04 -10.11 -2.32
CA THR A 43 5.53 -11.28 -3.05
C THR A 43 6.61 -11.84 -3.96
N ILE A 44 6.83 -13.14 -3.88
CA ILE A 44 7.77 -13.87 -4.73
C ILE A 44 7.03 -14.93 -5.56
N THR A 45 7.29 -14.95 -6.86
CA THR A 45 6.70 -15.90 -7.81
C THR A 45 7.81 -16.63 -8.55
N PHE A 46 7.81 -17.97 -8.45
CA PHE A 46 8.67 -18.86 -9.20
C PHE A 46 7.97 -19.44 -10.44
N PRO A 47 8.72 -19.97 -11.41
CA PRO A 47 8.14 -20.70 -12.54
C PRO A 47 7.30 -21.90 -12.09
N ASP A 48 6.27 -22.22 -12.90
CA ASP A 48 5.42 -23.39 -12.71
C ASP A 48 6.26 -24.68 -12.63
N GLY A 49 5.98 -25.52 -11.62
CA GLY A 49 6.72 -26.75 -11.36
C GLY A 49 7.82 -26.63 -10.28
N THR A 50 8.06 -25.44 -9.74
CA THR A 50 8.98 -25.27 -8.59
C THR A 50 8.44 -25.97 -7.33
N PRO A 51 9.23 -26.84 -6.68
CA PRO A 51 8.80 -27.49 -5.43
C PRO A 51 8.54 -26.47 -4.33
N VAL A 52 7.51 -26.71 -3.50
CA VAL A 52 7.18 -25.87 -2.34
C VAL A 52 8.40 -25.65 -1.42
N GLY A 53 9.28 -26.65 -1.29
CA GLY A 53 10.48 -26.55 -0.46
C GLY A 53 11.48 -25.49 -0.93
N GLU A 54 11.57 -25.24 -2.23
CA GLU A 54 12.44 -24.19 -2.77
C GLU A 54 11.83 -22.81 -2.51
N THR A 55 10.52 -22.66 -2.78
CA THR A 55 9.75 -21.44 -2.44
C THR A 55 9.83 -21.12 -0.95
N ASP A 56 9.70 -22.13 -0.08
CA ASP A 56 9.83 -21.99 1.37
C ASP A 56 11.23 -21.49 1.75
N LYS A 57 12.29 -22.13 1.25
CA LYS A 57 13.67 -21.73 1.52
C LYS A 57 13.93 -20.25 1.19
N TRP A 58 13.46 -19.79 0.04
CA TRP A 58 13.62 -18.38 -0.37
C TRP A 58 12.76 -17.43 0.44
N THR A 59 11.49 -17.79 0.69
CA THR A 59 10.61 -16.99 1.54
C THR A 59 11.18 -16.86 2.95
N ARG A 60 11.80 -17.92 3.49
CA ARG A 60 12.47 -17.89 4.81
C ARG A 60 13.66 -16.95 4.80
N ARG A 61 14.51 -16.99 3.77
CA ARG A 61 15.65 -16.07 3.62
C ARG A 61 15.21 -14.61 3.56
N ILE A 62 14.09 -14.33 2.90
CA ILE A 62 13.50 -12.98 2.83
C ILE A 62 13.04 -12.50 4.21
N THR A 63 12.41 -13.38 4.99
CA THR A 63 12.02 -13.10 6.39
C THR A 63 13.25 -12.89 7.27
N GLU A 64 14.25 -13.76 7.20
CA GLU A 64 15.50 -13.64 7.96
C GLU A 64 16.26 -12.35 7.63
N ALA A 65 16.21 -11.87 6.37
CA ALA A 65 16.80 -10.59 5.98
C ALA A 65 16.08 -9.42 6.66
N PHE A 66 14.75 -9.51 6.80
CA PHE A 66 13.97 -8.51 7.51
C PHE A 66 14.22 -8.57 9.03
N GLU A 67 14.29 -9.76 9.62
CA GLU A 67 14.61 -9.94 11.04
C GLU A 67 15.98 -9.35 11.39
N LYS A 68 17.00 -9.56 10.54
CA LYS A 68 18.32 -8.92 10.72
C LYS A 68 18.25 -7.40 10.66
N LEU A 69 17.40 -6.87 9.79
CA LEU A 69 17.16 -5.43 9.71
C LEU A 69 16.54 -4.96 11.02
N ASP A 70 15.45 -5.59 11.48
CA ASP A 70 14.79 -5.22 12.73
C ASP A 70 15.71 -5.33 13.95
N ASP A 71 16.48 -6.42 14.07
CA ASP A 71 17.47 -6.63 15.14
C ASP A 71 18.51 -5.49 15.20
N LYS A 72 18.99 -5.03 14.04
CA LYS A 72 19.97 -3.94 13.96
C LYS A 72 19.43 -2.63 14.54
N TYR A 73 18.16 -2.33 14.31
CA TYR A 73 17.51 -1.11 14.82
C TYR A 73 16.95 -1.29 16.24
N SER A 74 16.53 -2.50 16.60
CA SER A 74 16.11 -2.89 17.95
C SER A 74 17.29 -2.77 18.93
N GLN A 75 18.51 -3.18 18.54
CA GLN A 75 19.73 -2.96 19.33
C GLN A 75 20.08 -1.47 19.52
N GLN A 76 19.58 -0.59 18.64
CA GLN A 76 19.72 0.86 18.76
C GLN A 76 18.61 1.51 19.61
N GLY A 77 17.67 0.71 20.14
CA GLY A 77 16.56 1.15 20.98
C GLY A 77 15.32 1.59 20.22
N THR A 78 15.26 1.37 18.90
CA THR A 78 14.12 1.72 18.04
C THR A 78 13.69 0.53 17.20
N PRO A 79 12.77 -0.34 17.70
CA PRO A 79 12.25 -1.45 16.90
C PRO A 79 11.51 -0.93 15.67
N LEU A 80 11.63 -1.61 14.53
CA LEU A 80 11.00 -1.22 13.26
C LEU A 80 9.72 -2.00 13.00
N ALA A 81 9.63 -3.25 13.46
CA ALA A 81 8.47 -4.11 13.28
C ALA A 81 7.74 -4.45 14.58
N SER A 82 6.41 -4.53 14.47
CA SER A 82 5.53 -5.00 15.54
C SER A 82 5.25 -6.49 15.39
N THR A 83 4.99 -6.95 14.16
CA THR A 83 4.62 -8.33 13.85
C THR A 83 5.09 -8.69 12.45
N TYR A 84 5.49 -9.94 12.23
CA TYR A 84 5.80 -10.48 10.91
C TYR A 84 4.93 -11.71 10.63
N CYS A 85 4.35 -11.76 9.43
CA CYS A 85 3.54 -12.86 8.94
C CYS A 85 4.17 -13.42 7.67
N ARG A 86 4.55 -14.70 7.71
CA ARG A 86 5.12 -15.40 6.58
C ARG A 86 4.09 -16.36 6.00
N VAL A 87 3.79 -16.24 4.72
CA VAL A 87 2.80 -17.06 4.04
C VAL A 87 3.44 -17.76 2.84
N VAL A 88 3.68 -19.06 2.97
CA VAL A 88 4.13 -19.91 1.86
C VAL A 88 2.91 -20.65 1.33
N SER A 89 2.70 -20.64 0.01
CA SER A 89 1.62 -21.37 -0.67
C SER A 89 0.17 -20.91 -0.41
N SER A 90 -0.06 -19.72 0.14
CA SER A 90 -1.41 -19.18 0.32
C SER A 90 -1.54 -17.73 -0.12
N GLN A 91 -2.73 -17.41 -0.62
CA GLN A 91 -3.12 -16.14 -1.19
C GLN A 91 -3.09 -15.05 -0.12
N VAL A 92 -2.21 -14.05 -0.24
CA VAL A 92 -2.41 -12.77 0.43
C VAL A 92 -3.44 -12.00 -0.39
N ALA A 93 -4.69 -12.00 0.07
CA ALA A 93 -5.73 -11.18 -0.52
C ALA A 93 -5.41 -9.71 -0.24
N LEU A 94 -4.73 -9.07 -1.20
CA LEU A 94 -4.49 -7.62 -1.20
C LEU A 94 -5.84 -6.90 -1.43
N GLY A 95 -6.61 -6.77 -0.36
CA GLY A 95 -7.86 -6.01 -0.32
C GLY A 95 -9.10 -6.72 -0.90
N PRO A 96 -10.30 -6.26 -0.51
CA PRO A 96 -11.57 -6.74 -1.05
C PRO A 96 -11.71 -6.29 -2.51
N GLY A 97 -11.24 -7.11 -3.45
CA GLY A 97 -11.24 -6.80 -4.88
C GLY A 97 -10.13 -7.46 -5.69
N SER A 98 -9.12 -8.06 -5.05
CA SER A 98 -8.15 -8.90 -5.75
C SER A 98 -8.83 -10.19 -6.22
N GLY A 99 -9.40 -10.16 -7.42
CA GLY A 99 -9.95 -11.31 -8.15
C GLY A 99 -8.87 -12.29 -8.63
N SER A 100 -7.88 -12.58 -7.79
CA SER A 100 -6.89 -13.61 -8.07
C SER A 100 -7.51 -14.97 -7.76
N ALA A 101 -7.62 -15.78 -8.81
CA ALA A 101 -8.28 -17.07 -8.82
C ALA A 101 -7.81 -18.00 -7.68
N LEU A 102 -8.77 -18.75 -7.15
CA LEU A 102 -8.70 -19.76 -6.08
C LEU A 102 -7.77 -20.97 -6.36
N SER A 103 -6.64 -20.79 -7.04
CA SER A 103 -5.62 -21.83 -7.24
C SER A 103 -4.39 -21.53 -6.40
N GLY A 104 -4.27 -22.24 -5.28
CA GLY A 104 -3.05 -22.26 -4.46
C GLY A 104 -1.87 -22.75 -5.28
N ALA A 105 -1.04 -21.81 -5.73
CA ALA A 105 0.16 -22.10 -6.50
C ALA A 105 1.32 -22.37 -5.54
N SER A 106 1.80 -23.61 -5.51
CA SER A 106 3.01 -24.04 -4.77
C SER A 106 4.29 -23.25 -5.11
N HIS A 107 4.27 -22.55 -6.25
CA HIS A 107 5.35 -21.71 -6.76
C HIS A 107 5.26 -20.23 -6.29
N LYS A 108 4.26 -19.86 -5.48
CA LYS A 108 4.10 -18.48 -4.96
C LYS A 108 4.31 -18.42 -3.45
N GLY A 109 4.99 -17.37 -2.99
CA GLY A 109 5.18 -17.04 -1.58
C GLY A 109 4.97 -15.56 -1.32
N SER A 110 4.54 -15.20 -0.11
CA SER A 110 4.41 -13.82 0.33
C SER A 110 4.89 -13.65 1.76
N VAL A 111 5.55 -12.52 2.03
CA VAL A 111 5.99 -12.11 3.36
C VAL A 111 5.35 -10.77 3.65
N GLU A 112 4.53 -10.72 4.69
CA GLU A 112 3.89 -9.50 5.18
C GLU A 112 4.54 -9.09 6.50
N VAL A 113 4.86 -7.81 6.63
CA VAL A 113 5.46 -7.24 7.82
C VAL A 113 4.63 -6.06 8.27
N GLU A 114 4.14 -6.12 9.50
CA GLU A 114 3.50 -5.02 10.17
C GLU A 114 4.56 -4.23 10.96
N LEU A 115 4.78 -3.00 10.51
CA LEU A 115 5.70 -2.05 11.10
C LEU A 115 5.09 -1.36 12.32
N VAL A 116 5.94 -0.97 13.27
CA VAL A 116 5.53 -0.10 14.38
C VAL A 116 5.07 1.27 13.86
N SER A 117 4.35 2.01 14.70
CA SER A 117 3.83 3.33 14.36
C SER A 117 4.92 4.27 13.84
N SER A 118 4.60 5.06 12.80
CA SER A 118 5.51 6.07 12.20
C SER A 118 6.14 7.03 13.21
N LYS A 119 5.49 7.25 14.37
CA LYS A 119 6.00 8.12 15.44
C LYS A 119 7.12 7.49 16.29
N GLU A 120 7.19 6.17 16.31
CA GLU A 120 8.11 5.40 17.16
C GLU A 120 9.33 4.92 16.37
N ARG A 121 9.31 5.07 15.04
CA ARG A 121 10.38 4.68 14.13
C ARG A 121 11.14 5.90 13.58
N PRO A 122 12.46 5.80 13.42
CA PRO A 122 13.26 6.86 12.81
C PRO A 122 13.18 6.89 11.27
N LEU A 123 12.70 5.79 10.65
CA LEU A 123 12.65 5.61 9.20
C LEU A 123 11.21 5.50 8.69
N SER A 124 10.98 6.00 7.47
CA SER A 124 9.72 5.78 6.76
C SER A 124 9.60 4.35 6.22
N SER A 125 8.37 3.90 6.00
CA SER A 125 8.05 2.61 5.36
C SER A 125 8.73 2.44 4.01
N ALA A 126 8.82 3.52 3.22
CA ALA A 126 9.49 3.50 1.91
C ALA A 126 11.00 3.28 2.04
N GLU A 127 11.65 3.90 3.03
CA GLU A 127 13.07 3.69 3.32
C GLU A 127 13.34 2.27 3.82
N ILE A 128 12.51 1.76 4.74
CA ILE A 128 12.60 0.39 5.23
C ILE A 128 12.41 -0.60 4.07
N LEU A 129 11.45 -0.37 3.19
CA LEU A 129 11.22 -1.19 1.99
C LEU A 129 12.42 -1.18 1.05
N ALA A 130 13.06 -0.02 0.85
CA ALA A 130 14.25 0.11 0.01
C ALA A 130 15.44 -0.66 0.59
N ILE A 131 15.70 -0.53 1.89
CA ILE A 131 16.78 -1.26 2.59
C ILE A 131 16.50 -2.76 2.55
N TRP A 132 15.26 -3.17 2.84
CA TRP A 132 14.87 -4.58 2.81
C TRP A 132 15.06 -5.20 1.41
N ARG A 133 14.70 -4.48 0.35
CA ARG A 133 14.95 -4.90 -1.03
C ARG A 133 16.43 -5.08 -1.35
N GLU A 134 17.29 -4.21 -0.80
CA GLU A 134 18.74 -4.31 -0.97
C GLU A 134 19.32 -5.52 -0.22
N GLU A 135 18.89 -5.74 1.03
CA GLU A 135 19.30 -6.87 1.87
C GLU A 135 18.90 -8.23 1.30
N VAL A 136 17.71 -8.33 0.69
CA VAL A 136 17.23 -9.55 0.02
C VAL A 136 18.10 -9.87 -1.20
N GLY A 137 18.52 -8.85 -1.95
CA GLY A 137 19.34 -8.99 -3.14
C GLY A 137 18.65 -9.73 -4.29
N LYS A 138 19.45 -10.22 -5.24
CA LYS A 138 18.94 -10.98 -6.40
C LYS A 138 18.72 -12.44 -6.01
N ILE A 139 17.50 -12.93 -6.22
CA ILE A 139 17.14 -14.33 -6.04
C ILE A 139 17.22 -15.03 -7.41
N PRO A 140 18.11 -16.03 -7.60
CA PRO A 140 18.18 -16.79 -8.84
C PRO A 140 16.96 -17.70 -9.01
N GLY A 141 16.45 -17.82 -10.24
CA GLY A 141 15.34 -18.72 -10.57
C GLY A 141 13.94 -18.18 -10.26
N VAL A 142 13.82 -16.92 -9.82
CA VAL A 142 12.53 -16.24 -9.63
C VAL A 142 12.03 -15.65 -10.95
N ASP A 143 10.72 -15.73 -11.20
CA ASP A 143 10.09 -15.10 -12.36
C ASP A 143 9.76 -13.64 -12.07
N SER A 144 9.21 -13.36 -10.88
CA SER A 144 8.99 -12.00 -10.40
C SER A 144 9.11 -11.88 -8.88
N ILE A 145 9.66 -10.76 -8.43
CA ILE A 145 9.67 -10.32 -7.04
C ILE A 145 9.13 -8.89 -6.96
N SER A 146 8.12 -8.69 -6.13
CA SER A 146 7.45 -7.40 -5.94
C SER A 146 7.49 -7.01 -4.48
N PHE A 147 7.81 -5.74 -4.23
CA PHE A 147 7.84 -5.11 -2.92
C PHE A 147 6.82 -3.97 -2.94
N ASP A 148 5.80 -4.08 -2.11
CA ASP A 148 4.70 -3.14 -2.05
C ASP A 148 4.42 -2.73 -0.60
N THR A 149 3.84 -1.55 -0.44
CA THR A 149 3.29 -1.10 0.84
C THR A 149 1.77 -1.21 0.78
N MET A 150 1.16 -1.95 1.69
CA MET A 150 -0.29 -2.09 1.72
C MET A 150 -0.89 -0.84 2.37
N PHE A 151 -1.41 0.05 1.53
CA PHE A 151 -2.13 1.22 1.97
C PHE A 151 -3.57 0.83 2.33
N SER A 152 -3.87 0.78 3.63
CA SER A 152 -5.25 0.72 4.13
C SER A 152 -5.86 2.13 4.11
N GLY A 153 -6.14 2.66 2.93
CA GLY A 153 -7.09 3.76 2.80
C GLY A 153 -8.49 3.31 3.23
N PRO A 154 -9.44 4.21 3.55
CA PRO A 154 -10.81 3.79 3.78
C PRO A 154 -11.28 3.05 2.54
N SER A 155 -11.36 1.72 2.64
CA SER A 155 -11.84 0.84 1.58
C SER A 155 -13.16 1.40 1.12
N GLY A 156 -13.17 2.01 -0.08
CA GLY A 156 -14.40 2.32 -0.77
C GLY A 156 -15.13 0.99 -0.86
N VAL A 157 -16.21 0.87 -0.10
CA VAL A 157 -17.15 -0.24 -0.25
C VAL A 157 -17.45 -0.30 -1.74
N PRO A 158 -17.13 -1.40 -2.45
CA PRO A 158 -17.52 -1.49 -3.84
C PRO A 158 -19.03 -1.37 -3.84
N ILE A 159 -19.53 -0.30 -4.44
CA ILE A 159 -20.96 -0.07 -4.64
C ILE A 159 -21.41 -1.17 -5.60
N GLN A 160 -21.79 -2.32 -5.07
CA GLN A 160 -22.42 -3.37 -5.85
C GLN A 160 -23.81 -2.86 -6.20
N LEU A 161 -23.96 -2.34 -7.42
CA LEU A 161 -25.26 -2.25 -8.07
C LEU A 161 -25.72 -3.67 -8.37
N ASN A 162 -26.22 -4.37 -7.35
CA ASN A 162 -27.08 -5.52 -7.60
C ASN A 162 -28.33 -4.94 -8.26
N SER A 163 -28.46 -5.18 -9.56
CA SER A 163 -29.69 -4.93 -10.28
C SER A 163 -30.82 -5.59 -9.50
N TRP A 164 -31.75 -4.75 -9.05
CA TRP A 164 -32.98 -5.07 -8.34
C TRP A 164 -33.57 -6.43 -8.75
N PRO A 165 -34.05 -7.28 -7.81
CA PRO A 165 -34.70 -8.52 -8.19
C PRO A 165 -35.95 -8.20 -9.01
N VAL A 166 -35.94 -8.58 -10.28
CA VAL A 166 -37.15 -8.57 -11.12
C VAL A 166 -38.07 -9.63 -10.52
N VAL A 167 -38.98 -9.20 -9.64
CA VAL A 167 -40.08 -10.06 -9.18
C VAL A 167 -40.96 -10.33 -10.40
N PRO A 168 -41.07 -11.58 -10.89
CA PRO A 168 -42.02 -11.87 -11.95
C PRO A 168 -43.43 -11.64 -11.41
N ILE A 169 -44.14 -10.70 -12.03
CA ILE A 169 -45.54 -10.42 -11.74
C ILE A 169 -46.33 -11.63 -12.23
N PRO A 170 -47.05 -12.37 -11.36
CA PRO A 170 -47.90 -13.45 -11.83
C PRO A 170 -49.03 -12.84 -12.67
N ILE A 171 -49.07 -13.21 -13.95
CA ILE A 171 -50.23 -12.99 -14.80
C ILE A 171 -51.27 -14.06 -14.47
N ASN A 172 -52.15 -13.76 -13.52
CA ASN A 172 -53.43 -14.44 -13.36
C ASN A 172 -54.52 -13.45 -12.95
#